data_AF-A0A5N6DLZ4-F1
#
_entry.id   AF-A0A5N6DLZ4-F1
#
_cell.length_a   1.000
_cell.length_b   1.000
_cell.length_c   1.000
_cell.angle_alpha   90.00
_cell.angle_beta   90.00
_cell.angle_gamma   90.00
#
_symmetry.space_group_name_H-M   'P 1'
#
loop_
_entity.id
_entity.type
_entity.pdbx_description
1 polymer ?
#
loop_
_entity_poly.entity_id
_entity_poly.type
_entity_poly.pdbx_seq_one_letter_code
_entity_poly.pdbx_strand_id
1 'polypeptide(L)'
;MATTLRPSVSAPTFTFLDRKLQAPDVSAATTLSHPTTNLSGDSLPYWLVNVPPDRWPAECPSFLRDICEKNIQILSTPDEQYERQGWELVKEIVRECSTVCRGLLGTASDDLGTNQIDRFQRLPSDLRKYLEYKEWIVAEYGSIMRFVVKERLRWGEGSPDDLKPRGRPFEFDEDIRILHNDWPYGIEKDIVHLVVWTKFELEDDPVTDDLTPRARQEIDDYVKKTFCSRVPSEKVIWFKNWKSLKSVHAVEHFHVMLYKPDPEFLKEITGGDVPMVARM
;
A
#
# COMPACT_ATOMS: atom_id res chain seq x y z
N MET A 1 18.84 17.31 46.37
CA MET A 1 18.87 15.87 46.00
C MET A 1 18.77 15.79 44.48
N ALA A 2 19.66 15.03 43.86
CA ALA A 2 19.95 15.09 42.43
C ALA A 2 18.82 14.49 41.57
N THR A 3 18.50 15.19 40.48
CA THR A 3 17.55 14.77 39.43
C THR A 3 18.29 13.89 38.42
N THR A 4 18.00 12.59 38.42
CA THR A 4 18.48 11.66 37.39
C THR A 4 17.59 11.73 36.14
N LEU A 5 18.09 12.41 35.11
CA LEU A 5 17.59 12.32 33.73
C LEU A 5 17.90 10.92 33.17
N ARG A 6 16.88 10.22 32.67
CA ARG A 6 17.06 8.98 31.89
C ARG A 6 17.52 9.34 30.47
N PRO A 7 18.48 8.60 29.89
CA PRO A 7 18.99 8.90 28.55
C PRO A 7 17.96 8.53 27.46
N SER A 8 17.86 9.40 26.46
CA SER A 8 17.12 9.18 25.23
C SER A 8 17.71 8.00 24.45
N VAL A 9 16.88 6.98 24.18
CA VAL A 9 17.26 5.86 23.32
C VAL A 9 17.23 6.35 21.88
N SER A 10 18.39 6.35 21.23
CA SER A 10 18.55 6.64 19.81
C SER A 10 17.80 5.61 18.96
N ALA A 11 17.00 6.09 18.01
CA ALA A 11 16.36 5.26 17.00
C ALA A 11 17.43 4.50 16.17
N PRO A 12 17.22 3.22 15.86
CA PRO A 12 18.16 2.47 15.04
C PRO A 12 18.22 3.07 13.63
N THR A 13 19.43 3.39 13.19
CA THR A 13 19.72 3.82 11.83
C THR A 13 19.55 2.62 10.90
N PHE A 14 18.61 2.72 9.96
CA PHE A 14 18.40 1.74 8.90
C PHE A 14 19.60 1.75 7.95
N THR A 15 20.43 0.71 7.99
CA THR A 15 21.49 0.47 7.00
C THR A 15 21.05 -0.65 6.08
N PHE A 16 20.60 -0.27 4.88
CA PHE A 16 20.38 -1.18 3.77
C PHE A 16 21.74 -1.46 3.09
N LEU A 17 22.04 -2.73 2.82
CA LEU A 17 23.21 -3.25 2.08
C LEU A 17 24.60 -3.01 2.68
N ASP A 18 25.10 -3.96 3.49
CA ASP A 18 26.53 -4.30 3.46
C ASP A 18 26.80 -5.72 3.98
N ARG A 19 26.35 -6.75 3.23
CA ARG A 19 26.88 -8.11 3.42
C ARG A 19 28.10 -8.27 2.51
N LYS A 20 29.27 -7.87 3.02
CA LYS A 20 30.58 -8.24 2.47
C LYS A 20 30.65 -9.76 2.28
N LEU A 21 30.59 -10.21 1.03
CA LEU A 21 31.09 -11.52 0.63
C LEU A 21 32.61 -11.40 0.46
N GLN A 22 33.37 -12.13 1.27
CA GLN A 22 34.80 -12.32 1.07
C GLN A 22 35.04 -13.10 -0.22
N ALA A 23 35.87 -12.56 -1.11
CA ALA A 23 36.31 -13.24 -2.32
C ALA A 23 37.48 -14.20 -1.99
N PRO A 24 37.52 -15.42 -2.57
CA PRO A 24 38.76 -16.15 -2.72
C PRO A 24 39.51 -15.66 -3.96
N ASP A 25 40.81 -15.52 -3.78
CA ASP A 25 41.80 -15.08 -4.75
C ASP A 25 42.16 -16.23 -5.70
N VAL A 26 41.85 -16.13 -6.99
CA VAL A 26 42.49 -16.95 -8.04
C VAL A 26 42.58 -16.16 -9.35
N SER A 27 43.81 -15.84 -9.72
CA SER A 27 44.22 -15.30 -11.02
C SER A 27 43.97 -16.29 -12.16
N ALA A 28 43.20 -15.90 -13.17
CA ALA A 28 43.35 -16.40 -14.53
C ALA A 28 42.72 -15.42 -15.52
N ALA A 29 43.57 -14.79 -16.33
CA ALA A 29 43.14 -13.94 -17.44
C ALA A 29 42.53 -14.82 -18.54
N THR A 30 41.23 -14.63 -18.80
CA THR A 30 40.58 -15.16 -19.99
C THR A 30 39.69 -14.08 -20.58
N THR A 31 40.04 -13.65 -21.79
CA THR A 31 39.36 -12.67 -22.62
C THR A 31 37.91 -13.10 -22.86
N LEU A 32 36.95 -12.45 -22.20
CA LEU A 32 35.52 -12.66 -22.46
C LEU A 32 35.06 -11.66 -23.52
N SER A 33 34.88 -12.19 -24.73
CA SER A 33 34.15 -11.56 -25.82
C SER A 33 32.75 -11.16 -25.38
N HIS A 34 32.42 -9.87 -25.52
CA HIS A 34 31.05 -9.38 -25.43
C HIS A 34 30.16 -10.15 -26.41
N PRO A 35 29.10 -10.84 -25.96
CA PRO A 35 28.04 -11.24 -26.85
C PRO A 35 27.20 -9.99 -27.13
N THR A 36 27.34 -9.44 -28.32
CA THR A 36 26.31 -8.58 -28.91
C THR A 36 25.08 -9.46 -29.09
N THR A 37 24.14 -9.41 -28.15
CA THR A 37 22.89 -10.17 -28.26
C THR A 37 22.07 -9.60 -29.39
N ASN A 38 21.90 -10.43 -30.43
CA ASN A 38 20.94 -10.23 -31.50
C ASN A 38 19.54 -10.01 -30.90
N LEU A 39 18.95 -8.85 -31.19
CA LEU A 39 17.54 -8.55 -30.93
C LEU A 39 16.67 -9.34 -31.94
N SER A 40 16.41 -10.61 -31.63
CA SER A 40 15.23 -11.33 -32.12
C SER A 40 14.05 -10.97 -31.22
N GLY A 41 12.88 -10.72 -31.81
CA GLY A 41 11.67 -10.14 -31.19
C GLY A 41 10.97 -10.97 -30.10
N ASP A 42 11.71 -11.57 -29.18
CA ASP A 42 11.17 -12.20 -27.98
C ASP A 42 11.03 -11.14 -26.88
N SER A 43 9.80 -11.00 -26.37
CA SER A 43 9.53 -10.17 -25.19
C SER A 43 10.43 -10.61 -24.03
N LEU A 44 11.02 -9.65 -23.31
CA LEU A 44 11.73 -9.94 -22.08
C LEU A 44 10.82 -10.73 -21.11
N PRO A 45 11.36 -11.71 -20.36
CA PRO A 45 10.66 -12.28 -19.22
C PRO A 45 10.18 -11.19 -18.26
N TYR A 46 8.96 -11.31 -17.74
CA TYR A 46 8.34 -10.29 -16.87
C TYR A 46 9.22 -9.87 -15.68
N TRP A 47 10.04 -10.79 -15.15
CA TRP A 47 10.93 -10.54 -14.01
C TRP A 47 12.23 -9.79 -14.38
N LEU A 48 12.46 -9.53 -15.67
CA LEU A 48 13.56 -8.70 -16.19
C LEU A 48 13.07 -7.31 -16.67
N VAL A 49 11.76 -7.16 -16.91
CA VAL A 49 11.19 -5.86 -17.30
C VAL A 49 11.38 -4.85 -16.17
N ASN A 50 11.70 -3.60 -16.53
CA ASN A 50 12.06 -2.51 -15.61
C ASN A 50 13.30 -2.76 -14.73
N VAL A 51 14.13 -3.76 -15.06
CA VAL A 51 15.43 -4.00 -14.40
C VAL A 51 16.55 -3.59 -15.36
N PRO A 52 17.48 -2.72 -14.95
CA PRO A 52 18.67 -2.41 -15.73
C PRO A 52 19.49 -3.68 -16.06
N PRO A 53 20.04 -3.85 -17.28
CA PRO A 53 20.77 -5.06 -17.67
C PRO A 53 21.94 -5.44 -16.76
N ASP A 54 22.61 -4.45 -16.17
CA ASP A 54 23.70 -4.66 -15.19
C ASP A 54 23.23 -5.25 -13.85
N ARG A 55 21.91 -5.30 -13.62
CA ARG A 55 21.27 -5.82 -12.41
C ARG A 55 20.38 -7.02 -12.66
N TRP A 56 20.44 -7.61 -13.86
CA TRP A 56 19.64 -8.79 -14.16
C TRP A 56 20.06 -9.98 -13.28
N PRO A 57 19.12 -10.57 -12.52
CA PRO A 57 19.44 -11.77 -11.76
C PRO A 57 19.63 -12.96 -12.72
N ALA A 58 20.44 -13.94 -12.29
CA ALA A 58 20.69 -15.14 -13.10
C ALA A 58 19.44 -16.01 -13.28
N GLU A 59 18.49 -15.91 -12.36
CA GLU A 59 17.23 -16.65 -12.34
C GLU A 59 16.08 -15.78 -11.83
N CYS A 60 14.84 -16.22 -12.03
CA CYS A 60 13.66 -15.53 -11.49
C CYS A 60 13.75 -15.46 -9.95
N PRO A 61 13.74 -14.25 -9.34
CA PRO A 61 13.76 -14.09 -7.89
C PRO A 61 12.63 -14.84 -7.21
N SER A 62 12.87 -15.39 -6.00
CA SER A 62 11.88 -16.20 -5.26
C SER A 62 10.54 -15.47 -5.07
N PHE A 63 10.58 -14.18 -4.71
CA PHE A 63 9.38 -13.35 -4.52
C PHE A 63 8.55 -13.09 -5.79
N LEU A 64 9.06 -13.48 -6.97
CA LEU A 64 8.35 -13.39 -8.25
C LEU A 64 7.90 -14.76 -8.78
N ARG A 65 8.33 -15.87 -8.16
CA ARG A 65 7.86 -17.21 -8.55
C ARG A 65 6.42 -17.40 -8.10
N ASP A 66 5.65 -18.15 -8.90
CA ASP A 66 4.28 -18.58 -8.57
C ASP A 66 3.29 -17.44 -8.23
N ILE A 67 3.54 -16.23 -8.74
CA ILE A 67 2.62 -15.10 -8.62
C ILE A 67 1.43 -15.24 -9.58
N CYS A 68 0.29 -14.62 -9.25
CA CYS A 68 -0.89 -14.71 -10.09
C CYS A 68 -0.69 -14.05 -11.46
N GLU A 69 -1.48 -14.50 -12.45
CA GLU A 69 -1.44 -14.01 -13.83
C GLU A 69 -1.56 -12.48 -13.93
N LYS A 70 -2.43 -11.86 -13.11
CA LYS A 70 -2.55 -10.40 -13.05
C LYS A 70 -1.23 -9.71 -12.71
N ASN A 71 -0.47 -10.25 -11.75
CA ASN A 71 0.83 -9.67 -11.38
C ASN A 71 1.87 -9.89 -12.48
N ILE A 72 1.85 -11.04 -13.17
CA ILE A 72 2.71 -11.30 -14.34
C ILE A 72 2.44 -10.26 -15.43
N GLN A 73 1.18 -9.99 -15.74
CA GLN A 73 0.78 -9.00 -16.74
C GLN A 73 1.25 -7.59 -16.37
N ILE A 74 1.04 -7.17 -15.12
CA ILE A 74 1.51 -5.86 -14.64
C ILE A 74 3.04 -5.78 -14.75
N LEU A 75 3.77 -6.78 -14.27
CA LEU A 75 5.24 -6.79 -14.31
C LEU A 75 5.80 -6.87 -15.72
N SER A 76 5.06 -7.41 -16.69
CA SER A 76 5.46 -7.45 -18.10
C SER A 76 5.38 -6.09 -18.81
N THR A 77 4.80 -5.08 -18.16
CA THR A 77 4.65 -3.73 -18.72
C THR A 77 5.85 -2.85 -18.35
N PRO A 78 6.54 -2.21 -19.31
CA PRO A 78 7.50 -1.15 -19.00
C PRO A 78 6.85 0.01 -18.25
N ASP A 79 7.54 0.57 -17.27
CA ASP A 79 7.05 1.71 -16.48
C ASP A 79 6.70 2.91 -17.37
N GLU A 80 7.45 3.14 -18.46
CA GLU A 80 7.21 4.22 -19.41
C GLU A 80 5.90 4.06 -20.20
N GLN A 81 5.39 2.83 -20.30
CA GLN A 81 4.13 2.53 -20.97
C GLN A 81 2.95 2.53 -19.98
N TYR A 82 3.22 2.64 -18.68
CA TYR A 82 2.18 2.64 -17.67
C TYR A 82 1.49 4.02 -17.59
N GLU A 83 0.20 4.05 -17.92
CA GLU A 83 -0.63 5.24 -17.73
C GLU A 83 -1.17 5.30 -16.29
N ARG A 84 -0.81 6.37 -15.59
CA ARG A 84 -1.31 6.62 -14.23
C ARG A 84 -2.78 6.94 -14.24
N GLN A 85 -3.52 6.32 -13.32
CA GLN A 85 -4.96 6.54 -13.20
C GLN A 85 -5.22 7.93 -12.58
N GLY A 86 -5.89 8.80 -13.35
CA GLY A 86 -6.24 10.15 -12.93
C GLY A 86 -7.49 10.24 -12.05
N TRP A 87 -7.74 11.40 -11.47
CA TRP A 87 -8.77 11.57 -10.42
C TRP A 87 -10.17 11.17 -10.85
N GLU A 88 -10.57 11.48 -12.09
CA GLU A 88 -11.90 11.13 -12.60
C GLU A 88 -12.08 9.61 -12.74
N LEU A 89 -11.07 8.91 -13.26
CA LEU A 89 -11.07 7.44 -13.34
C LEU A 89 -11.06 6.81 -11.94
N VAL A 90 -10.28 7.37 -11.03
CA VAL A 90 -10.22 6.92 -9.64
C VAL A 90 -11.61 7.03 -8.98
N LYS A 91 -12.34 8.13 -9.18
CA LYS A 91 -13.73 8.29 -8.71
C LYS A 91 -14.69 7.30 -9.37
N GLU A 92 -14.53 7.02 -10.67
CA GLU A 92 -15.33 6.02 -11.38
C GLU A 92 -15.16 4.63 -10.76
N ILE A 93 -13.91 4.22 -10.51
CA ILE A 93 -13.58 2.91 -9.92
C ILE A 93 -14.28 2.70 -8.58
N VAL A 94 -14.32 3.74 -7.74
CA VAL A 94 -14.88 3.66 -6.38
C VAL A 94 -16.29 4.22 -6.24
N ARG A 95 -16.98 4.48 -7.35
CA ARG A 95 -18.25 5.24 -7.38
C ARG A 95 -19.30 4.69 -6.41
N GLU A 96 -19.37 3.37 -6.28
CA GLU A 96 -20.32 2.71 -5.37
C GLU A 96 -19.80 2.53 -3.93
N CYS A 97 -18.51 2.79 -3.67
CA CYS A 97 -17.95 2.72 -2.31
C CYS A 97 -18.35 3.91 -1.43
N SER A 98 -18.23 5.13 -1.95
CA SER A 98 -18.23 6.35 -1.15
C SER A 98 -19.40 7.26 -1.51
N THR A 99 -20.19 7.66 -0.50
CA THR A 99 -21.19 8.72 -0.70
C THR A 99 -20.59 10.11 -0.51
N VAL A 100 -19.37 10.23 0.03
CA VAL A 100 -18.70 11.51 0.33
C VAL A 100 -18.54 12.38 -0.92
N CYS A 101 -18.13 11.79 -2.04
CA CYS A 101 -17.96 12.50 -3.32
C CYS A 101 -19.27 12.75 -4.07
N ARG A 102 -20.38 12.11 -3.67
CA ARG A 102 -21.68 12.28 -4.36
C ARG A 102 -22.29 13.61 -3.91
N GLY A 103 -21.94 14.68 -4.63
CA GLY A 103 -22.77 15.89 -4.68
C GLY A 103 -24.20 15.55 -5.15
N LEU A 104 -25.15 16.41 -4.81
CA LEU A 104 -26.61 16.32 -5.00
C LEU A 104 -27.08 16.25 -6.47
N LEU A 105 -26.42 15.46 -7.32
CA LEU A 105 -26.78 15.28 -8.73
C LEU A 105 -27.06 13.80 -9.03
N GLY A 106 -28.35 13.51 -9.22
CA GLY A 106 -28.81 12.64 -10.28
C GLY A 106 -28.85 11.14 -9.97
N THR A 107 -30.07 10.70 -9.69
CA THR A 107 -30.68 9.40 -10.03
C THR A 107 -29.79 8.18 -9.89
N ALA A 108 -30.12 7.33 -8.91
CA ALA A 108 -29.80 5.91 -8.95
C ALA A 108 -30.10 5.38 -10.36
N SER A 109 -29.05 5.11 -11.13
CA SER A 109 -29.19 4.19 -12.25
C SER A 109 -29.40 2.82 -11.63
N ASP A 110 -30.44 2.11 -12.03
CA ASP A 110 -30.77 0.74 -11.63
C ASP A 110 -29.70 -0.30 -12.03
N ASP A 111 -28.52 0.16 -12.45
CA ASP A 111 -27.34 -0.68 -12.63
C ASP A 111 -26.63 -0.78 -11.27
N LEU A 112 -26.79 -1.92 -10.60
CA LEU A 112 -25.99 -2.35 -9.45
C LEU A 112 -24.53 -2.52 -9.92
N GLY A 113 -23.84 -1.42 -10.21
CA GLY A 113 -22.47 -1.41 -10.68
C GLY A 113 -21.58 -1.99 -9.59
N THR A 114 -21.04 -3.19 -9.80
CA THR A 114 -20.07 -3.78 -8.87
C THR A 114 -18.90 -2.82 -8.70
N ASN A 115 -18.56 -2.48 -7.45
CA ASN A 115 -17.36 -1.72 -7.10
C ASN A 115 -16.13 -2.32 -7.82
N GLN A 116 -15.40 -1.51 -8.60
CA GLN A 116 -14.37 -2.01 -9.54
C GLN A 116 -12.95 -1.86 -8.96
N ILE A 117 -12.80 -1.92 -7.64
CA ILE A 117 -11.53 -1.75 -6.93
C ILE A 117 -10.43 -2.71 -7.40
N ASP A 118 -10.79 -3.83 -8.04
CA ASP A 118 -9.87 -4.75 -8.69
C ASP A 118 -9.14 -4.11 -9.89
N ARG A 119 -9.66 -3.02 -10.47
CA ARG A 119 -8.97 -2.23 -11.51
C ARG A 119 -7.80 -1.42 -10.98
N PHE A 120 -7.70 -1.23 -9.66
CA PHE A 120 -6.50 -0.63 -9.10
C PHE A 120 -5.30 -1.57 -9.26
N GLN A 121 -4.21 -0.99 -9.73
CA GLN A 121 -2.94 -1.68 -9.89
C GLN A 121 -1.79 -0.74 -9.53
N ARG A 122 -0.64 -1.31 -9.18
CA ARG A 122 0.58 -0.54 -8.91
C ARG A 122 1.33 -0.28 -10.21
N LEU A 123 2.20 0.73 -10.19
CA LEU A 123 3.25 0.84 -11.20
C LEU A 123 4.05 -0.48 -11.22
N PRO A 124 4.47 -1.01 -12.38
CA PRO A 124 5.16 -2.29 -12.47
C PRO A 124 6.40 -2.39 -11.56
N SER A 125 7.27 -1.37 -11.55
CA SER A 125 8.42 -1.34 -10.65
C SER A 125 8.04 -1.29 -9.17
N ASP A 126 6.97 -0.58 -8.80
CA ASP A 126 6.46 -0.54 -7.42
C ASP A 126 5.84 -1.88 -7.01
N LEU A 127 5.18 -2.60 -7.93
CA LEU A 127 4.69 -3.95 -7.68
C LEU A 127 5.86 -4.91 -7.39
N ARG A 128 6.93 -4.84 -8.18
CA ARG A 128 8.14 -5.66 -7.96
C ARG A 128 8.69 -5.44 -6.55
N LYS A 129 8.94 -4.18 -6.19
CA LYS A 129 9.47 -3.80 -4.87
C LYS A 129 8.53 -4.20 -3.73
N TYR A 130 7.21 -4.08 -3.93
CA TYR A 130 6.21 -4.53 -2.97
C TYR A 130 6.29 -6.04 -2.72
N LEU A 131 6.44 -6.86 -3.76
CA LEU A 131 6.54 -8.31 -3.62
C LEU A 131 7.83 -8.72 -2.91
N GLU A 132 8.97 -8.11 -3.27
CA GLU A 132 10.25 -8.27 -2.58
C GLU A 132 10.14 -7.90 -1.10
N TYR A 133 9.52 -6.74 -0.83
CA TYR A 133 9.28 -6.25 0.52
C TYR A 133 8.41 -7.19 1.36
N LYS A 134 7.36 -7.77 0.77
CA LYS A 134 6.52 -8.76 1.45
C LYS A 134 7.31 -10.00 1.86
N GLU A 135 8.16 -10.52 0.97
CA GLU A 135 9.00 -11.68 1.28
C GLU A 135 9.93 -11.36 2.46
N TRP A 136 10.58 -10.18 2.43
CA TRP A 136 11.42 -9.70 3.52
C TRP A 136 10.67 -9.57 4.85
N ILE A 137 9.48 -8.96 4.87
CA ILE A 137 8.66 -8.86 6.09
C ILE A 137 8.40 -10.25 6.66
N VAL A 138 7.99 -11.20 5.82
CA VAL A 138 7.67 -12.55 6.29
C VAL A 138 8.91 -13.23 6.85
N ALA A 139 10.07 -13.05 6.24
CA ALA A 139 11.34 -13.59 6.73
C ALA A 139 11.75 -12.99 8.09
N GLU A 140 11.65 -11.67 8.25
CA GLU A 140 12.14 -10.97 9.45
C GLU A 140 11.14 -10.95 10.62
N TYR A 141 9.85 -10.76 10.33
CA TYR A 141 8.81 -10.58 11.34
C TYR A 141 7.90 -11.81 11.48
N GLY A 142 8.05 -12.81 10.60
CA GLY A 142 7.19 -14.00 10.55
C GLY A 142 5.80 -13.74 9.97
N SER A 143 5.25 -12.52 10.07
CA SER A 143 4.01 -12.13 9.41
C SER A 143 3.92 -10.64 9.12
N ILE A 144 3.15 -10.29 8.08
CA ILE A 144 2.82 -8.90 7.75
C ILE A 144 2.02 -8.24 8.87
N MET A 145 1.11 -8.97 9.51
CA MET A 145 0.35 -8.45 10.65
C MET A 145 1.27 -7.98 11.77
N ARG A 146 2.24 -8.82 12.17
CA ARG A 146 3.17 -8.47 13.25
C ARG A 146 3.95 -7.21 12.92
N PHE A 147 4.48 -7.12 11.70
CA PHE A 147 5.18 -5.93 11.22
C PHE A 147 4.30 -4.69 11.27
N VAL A 148 3.10 -4.74 10.70
CA VAL A 148 2.19 -3.57 10.63
C VAL A 148 1.84 -3.09 12.04
N VAL A 149 1.39 -3.98 12.92
CA VAL A 149 0.97 -3.61 14.29
C VAL A 149 2.13 -3.05 15.11
N LYS A 150 3.31 -3.67 15.01
CA LYS A 150 4.50 -3.28 15.78
C LYS A 150 5.17 -2.02 15.22
N GLU A 151 5.54 -2.04 13.95
CA GLU A 151 6.41 -1.02 13.36
C GLU A 151 5.64 0.18 12.81
N ARG A 152 4.49 -0.07 12.16
CA ARG A 152 3.71 1.00 11.51
C ARG A 152 2.70 1.63 12.46
N LEU A 153 1.86 0.82 13.10
CA LEU A 153 0.76 1.29 13.96
C LEU A 153 1.21 1.60 15.39
N ARG A 154 2.29 0.94 15.84
CA ARG A 154 2.83 1.05 17.20
C ARG A 154 1.77 0.80 18.26
N TRP A 155 0.92 -0.20 18.03
CA TRP A 155 -0.14 -0.59 18.96
C TRP A 155 0.30 -1.65 19.97
N GLY A 156 1.46 -2.27 19.77
CA GLY A 156 2.04 -3.26 20.68
C GLY A 156 3.13 -4.07 20.00
N GLU A 157 3.26 -5.35 20.37
CA GLU A 157 4.33 -6.24 19.86
C GLU A 157 3.93 -7.04 18.61
N GLY A 158 2.70 -6.82 18.12
CA GLY A 158 2.18 -7.46 16.92
C GLY A 158 1.47 -8.77 17.22
N SER A 159 0.73 -8.79 18.31
CA SER A 159 -0.17 -9.86 18.73
C SER A 159 -1.65 -9.50 18.46
N PRO A 160 -2.56 -10.47 18.35
CA PRO A 160 -3.99 -10.19 18.22
C PRO A 160 -4.56 -9.39 19.40
N ASP A 161 -4.02 -9.56 20.61
CA ASP A 161 -4.47 -8.81 21.80
C ASP A 161 -4.22 -7.31 21.69
N ASP A 162 -3.22 -6.89 20.91
CA ASP A 162 -2.92 -5.47 20.65
C ASP A 162 -4.02 -4.78 19.83
N LEU A 163 -4.85 -5.57 19.13
CA LEU A 163 -5.97 -5.12 18.30
C LEU A 163 -7.29 -5.01 19.06
N LYS A 164 -7.31 -5.22 20.39
CA LYS A 164 -8.53 -5.01 21.15
C LYS A 164 -8.92 -3.52 21.16
N PRO A 165 -10.11 -3.14 20.65
CA PRO A 165 -10.54 -1.75 20.68
C PRO A 165 -10.91 -1.32 22.11
N ARG A 166 -10.73 -0.03 22.38
CA ARG A 166 -11.15 0.60 23.64
C ARG A 166 -12.66 0.76 23.73
N GLY A 167 -13.33 1.03 22.61
CA GLY A 167 -14.77 1.28 22.57
C GLY A 167 -15.45 0.82 21.29
N ARG A 168 -16.57 1.47 20.96
CA ARG A 168 -17.32 1.21 19.73
C ARG A 168 -16.58 1.75 18.50
N PRO A 169 -16.95 1.30 17.28
CA PRO A 169 -16.40 1.85 16.05
C PRO A 169 -16.42 3.38 16.05
N PHE A 170 -15.28 3.98 15.70
CA PHE A 170 -15.09 5.43 15.58
C PHE A 170 -15.34 6.26 16.86
N GLU A 171 -15.36 5.63 18.04
CA GLU A 171 -15.56 6.32 19.33
C GLU A 171 -14.27 6.90 19.91
N PHE A 172 -13.14 6.19 19.76
CA PHE A 172 -11.84 6.58 20.31
C PHE A 172 -10.75 6.66 19.23
N ASP A 173 -10.06 7.79 19.18
CA ASP A 173 -8.96 8.01 18.23
C ASP A 173 -7.79 7.04 18.46
N GLU A 174 -7.62 6.51 19.69
CA GLU A 174 -6.55 5.56 19.97
C GLU A 174 -6.71 4.23 19.22
N ASP A 175 -7.94 3.88 18.83
CA ASP A 175 -8.30 2.68 18.08
C ASP A 175 -8.09 2.84 16.56
N ILE A 176 -7.65 4.02 16.12
CA ILE A 176 -7.51 4.38 14.70
C ILE A 176 -6.11 4.95 14.42
N ARG A 177 -5.54 4.62 13.26
CA ARG A 177 -4.33 5.26 12.73
C ARG A 177 -4.50 5.58 11.26
N ILE A 178 -4.15 6.79 10.87
CA ILE A 178 -4.15 7.24 9.48
C ILE A 178 -2.69 7.33 9.04
N LEU A 179 -2.30 6.51 8.06
CA LEU A 179 -0.93 6.46 7.55
C LEU A 179 -0.94 6.64 6.03
N HIS A 180 0.21 7.02 5.47
CA HIS A 180 0.39 6.88 4.03
C HIS A 180 0.34 5.39 3.66
N ASN A 181 -0.22 5.08 2.49
CA ASN A 181 -0.07 3.74 1.95
C ASN A 181 1.41 3.50 1.64
N ASP A 182 1.99 2.49 2.28
CA ASP A 182 3.40 2.14 2.10
C ASP A 182 3.73 1.76 0.65
N TRP A 183 2.75 1.26 -0.08
CA TRP A 183 2.84 0.83 -1.48
C TRP A 183 1.59 1.28 -2.25
N PRO A 184 1.51 2.58 -2.59
CA PRO A 184 0.34 3.19 -3.22
C PRO A 184 0.12 2.61 -4.63
N TYR A 185 -1.09 2.79 -5.14
CA TYR A 185 -1.42 2.41 -6.51
C TYR A 185 -0.73 3.32 -7.55
N GLY A 186 -0.69 2.87 -8.80
CA GLY A 186 -0.18 3.61 -9.95
C GLY A 186 -1.17 4.69 -10.38
N ILE A 187 -1.44 5.63 -9.48
CA ILE A 187 -2.33 6.78 -9.66
C ILE A 187 -1.50 8.05 -9.90
N GLU A 188 -2.15 9.13 -10.34
CA GLU A 188 -1.50 10.43 -10.50
C GLU A 188 -0.86 10.91 -9.18
N LYS A 189 0.30 11.58 -9.28
CA LYS A 189 1.08 12.05 -8.11
C LYS A 189 0.35 13.07 -7.24
N ASP A 190 -0.64 13.75 -7.81
CA ASP A 190 -1.50 14.71 -7.12
C ASP A 190 -2.59 14.02 -6.27
N ILE A 191 -2.71 12.69 -6.35
CA ILE A 191 -3.64 11.88 -5.56
C ILE A 191 -2.87 11.20 -4.43
N VAL A 192 -3.19 11.57 -3.19
CA VAL A 192 -2.54 11.00 -2.00
C VAL A 192 -3.35 9.80 -1.53
N HIS A 193 -2.70 8.64 -1.48
CA HIS A 193 -3.29 7.38 -1.02
C HIS A 193 -2.95 7.12 0.45
N LEU A 194 -3.96 7.23 1.31
CA LEU A 194 -3.89 6.95 2.74
C LEU A 194 -4.55 5.60 3.06
N VAL A 195 -4.16 5.06 4.22
CA VAL A 195 -4.79 3.89 4.83
C VAL A 195 -5.24 4.26 6.23
N VAL A 196 -6.52 4.06 6.52
CA VAL A 196 -7.09 4.20 7.85
C VAL A 196 -7.21 2.81 8.45
N TRP A 197 -6.39 2.55 9.46
CA TRP A 197 -6.33 1.29 10.20
C TRP A 197 -7.22 1.35 11.43
N THR A 198 -7.95 0.28 11.72
CA THR A 198 -8.87 0.19 12.85
C THR A 198 -8.57 -1.03 13.73
N LYS A 199 -8.76 -0.89 15.04
CA LYS A 199 -8.76 -2.03 15.99
C LYS A 199 -10.08 -2.80 16.00
N PHE A 200 -11.16 -2.16 15.58
CA PHE A 200 -12.49 -2.76 15.49
C PHE A 200 -12.77 -3.29 14.08
N GLU A 201 -13.72 -4.22 14.00
CA GLU A 201 -14.19 -4.79 12.74
C GLU A 201 -15.03 -3.81 11.94
N LEU A 202 -14.89 -3.88 10.62
CA LEU A 202 -15.73 -3.18 9.65
C LEU A 202 -16.69 -4.21 9.05
N GLU A 203 -17.91 -4.26 9.58
CA GLU A 203 -18.87 -5.34 9.35
C GLU A 203 -19.22 -5.52 7.86
N ASP A 204 -19.02 -6.73 7.36
CA ASP A 204 -19.36 -7.14 6.00
C ASP A 204 -20.72 -7.83 5.95
N ASP A 205 -21.50 -7.54 4.91
CA ASP A 205 -22.69 -8.27 4.53
C ASP A 205 -22.30 -9.70 4.10
N PRO A 206 -22.84 -10.73 4.75
CA PRO A 206 -22.45 -12.12 4.51
C PRO A 206 -22.87 -12.65 3.12
N VAL A 207 -23.75 -11.95 2.42
CA VAL A 207 -24.25 -12.33 1.09
C VAL A 207 -23.40 -11.72 -0.03
N THR A 208 -22.98 -10.47 0.13
CA THR A 208 -22.33 -9.70 -0.95
C THR A 208 -20.81 -9.58 -0.81
N ASP A 209 -20.21 -9.96 0.34
CA ASP A 209 -18.80 -9.72 0.70
C ASP A 209 -18.40 -8.23 0.64
N ASP A 210 -19.40 -7.34 0.74
CA ASP A 210 -19.27 -5.88 0.81
C ASP A 210 -19.73 -5.38 2.18
N LEU A 211 -19.50 -4.13 2.52
CA LEU A 211 -19.89 -3.55 3.82
C LEU A 211 -21.41 -3.58 4.04
N THR A 212 -21.84 -3.82 5.28
CA THR A 212 -23.24 -3.58 5.65
C THR A 212 -23.59 -2.09 5.45
N PRO A 213 -24.86 -1.75 5.15
CA PRO A 213 -25.28 -0.36 5.02
C PRO A 213 -24.94 0.50 6.23
N ARG A 214 -24.98 -0.10 7.43
CA ARG A 214 -24.60 0.56 8.68
C ARG A 214 -23.11 0.85 8.73
N ALA A 215 -22.25 -0.15 8.50
CA ALA A 215 -20.80 0.03 8.53
C ALA A 215 -20.34 1.05 7.48
N ARG A 216 -20.95 1.04 6.29
CA ARG A 216 -20.72 2.04 5.24
C ARG A 216 -21.04 3.46 5.72
N GLN A 217 -22.19 3.64 6.36
CA GLN A 217 -22.59 4.95 6.91
C GLN A 217 -21.64 5.43 8.01
N GLU A 218 -21.22 4.53 8.92
CA GLU A 218 -20.26 4.85 9.98
C GLU A 218 -18.90 5.32 9.40
N ILE A 219 -18.42 4.67 8.33
CA ILE A 219 -17.21 5.10 7.62
C ILE A 219 -17.42 6.43 6.89
N ASP A 220 -18.54 6.60 6.19
CA ASP A 220 -18.87 7.85 5.48
C ASP A 220 -18.88 9.06 6.45
N ASP A 221 -19.50 8.90 7.62
CA ASP A 221 -19.56 9.95 8.65
C ASP A 221 -18.18 10.24 9.24
N TYR A 222 -17.38 9.20 9.51
CA TYR A 222 -16.00 9.37 9.94
C TYR A 222 -15.16 10.12 8.90
N VAL A 223 -15.25 9.75 7.62
CA VAL A 223 -14.48 10.38 6.53
C VAL A 223 -14.90 11.83 6.34
N LYS A 224 -16.22 12.12 6.36
CA LYS A 224 -16.73 13.49 6.29
C LYS A 224 -16.21 14.34 7.44
N LYS A 225 -16.34 13.86 8.68
CA LYS A 225 -15.86 14.57 9.88
C LYS A 225 -14.35 14.83 9.83
N THR A 226 -13.57 13.84 9.41
CA THR A 226 -12.12 13.83 9.54
C THR A 226 -11.43 14.59 8.40
N PHE A 227 -11.86 14.37 7.15
CA PHE A 227 -11.17 14.93 5.98
C PHE A 227 -11.90 16.13 5.37
N CYS A 228 -13.23 16.15 5.40
CA CYS A 228 -13.99 17.19 4.70
C CYS A 228 -14.01 18.56 5.39
N SER A 229 -13.40 18.66 6.58
CA SER A 229 -13.17 19.93 7.26
C SER A 229 -12.10 20.80 6.59
N ARG A 230 -11.13 20.17 5.89
CA ARG A 230 -10.03 20.86 5.19
C ARG A 230 -9.89 20.51 3.71
N VAL A 231 -10.49 19.41 3.27
CA VAL A 231 -10.49 19.00 1.86
C VAL A 231 -11.92 19.03 1.34
N PRO A 232 -12.22 19.70 0.22
CA PRO A 232 -13.55 19.67 -0.37
C PRO A 232 -14.03 18.23 -0.62
N SER A 233 -15.30 17.92 -0.35
CA SER A 233 -15.80 16.53 -0.35
C SER A 233 -15.69 15.84 -1.72
N GLU A 234 -15.74 16.60 -2.82
CA GLU A 234 -15.52 16.12 -4.20
C GLU A 234 -14.07 15.71 -4.50
N LYS A 235 -13.14 16.02 -3.58
CA LYS A 235 -11.72 15.65 -3.61
C LYS A 235 -11.38 14.58 -2.57
N VAL A 236 -12.38 13.95 -1.96
CA VAL A 236 -12.20 12.90 -0.94
C VAL A 236 -12.99 11.66 -1.32
N ILE A 237 -12.30 10.58 -1.64
CA ILE A 237 -12.92 9.26 -1.78
C ILE A 237 -12.42 8.29 -0.74
N TRP A 238 -13.19 7.24 -0.50
CA TRP A 238 -12.73 6.09 0.28
C TRP A 238 -13.27 4.79 -0.32
N PHE A 239 -12.58 3.69 -0.04
CA PHE A 239 -13.00 2.34 -0.39
C PHE A 239 -12.40 1.34 0.58
N LYS A 240 -13.06 0.20 0.77
CA LYS A 240 -12.54 -0.94 1.51
C LYS A 240 -12.27 -2.06 0.52
N ASN A 241 -11.09 -2.67 0.61
CA ASN A 241 -10.81 -3.88 -0.19
C ASN A 241 -11.70 -5.03 0.31
N TRP A 242 -12.33 -5.76 -0.61
CA TRP A 242 -13.04 -7.01 -0.30
C TRP A 242 -12.09 -8.03 0.31
N LYS A 243 -12.62 -9.07 0.97
CA LYS A 243 -11.79 -10.07 1.63
C LYS A 243 -10.78 -10.66 0.65
N SER A 244 -11.19 -11.03 -0.55
CA SER A 244 -10.33 -11.60 -1.58
C SER A 244 -9.17 -10.71 -2.07
N LEU A 245 -9.26 -9.38 -1.88
CA LEU A 245 -8.27 -8.40 -2.36
C LEU A 245 -7.37 -7.86 -1.24
N LYS A 246 -7.72 -8.07 0.03
CA LYS A 246 -6.94 -7.63 1.18
C LYS A 246 -5.60 -8.38 1.24
N SER A 247 -4.49 -7.64 1.28
CA SER A 247 -3.17 -8.25 1.52
C SER A 247 -2.90 -8.51 3.00
N VAL A 248 -3.61 -7.83 3.91
CA VAL A 248 -3.51 -7.99 5.36
C VAL A 248 -4.90 -8.22 5.92
N HIS A 249 -5.31 -9.48 6.05
CA HIS A 249 -6.62 -9.83 6.60
C HIS A 249 -6.71 -9.60 8.11
N ALA A 250 -5.57 -9.63 8.80
CA ALA A 250 -5.53 -9.67 10.26
C ALA A 250 -5.66 -8.29 10.93
N VAL A 251 -5.60 -7.19 10.16
CA VAL A 251 -5.83 -5.84 10.68
C VAL A 251 -6.80 -5.12 9.74
N GLU A 252 -7.94 -4.70 10.28
CA GLU A 252 -8.96 -4.03 9.50
C GLU A 252 -8.51 -2.63 9.07
N HIS A 253 -8.86 -2.30 7.83
CA HIS A 253 -8.50 -1.02 7.23
C HIS A 253 -9.39 -0.69 6.04
N PHE A 254 -9.49 0.60 5.75
CA PHE A 254 -10.01 1.12 4.50
C PHE A 254 -9.05 2.18 3.95
N HIS A 255 -9.18 2.47 2.67
CA HIS A 255 -8.34 3.42 1.96
C HIS A 255 -9.08 4.74 1.82
N VAL A 256 -8.34 5.83 1.94
CA VAL A 256 -8.81 7.19 1.62
C VAL A 256 -7.88 7.75 0.55
N MET A 257 -8.43 8.33 -0.51
CA MET A 257 -7.64 9.08 -1.48
C MET A 257 -8.08 10.54 -1.49
N LEU A 258 -7.09 11.43 -1.46
CA LEU A 258 -7.27 12.88 -1.43
C LEU A 258 -6.65 13.49 -2.69
N TYR A 259 -7.39 14.33 -3.40
CA TYR A 259 -6.86 15.03 -4.57
C TYR A 259 -6.32 16.42 -4.19
N LYS A 260 -5.02 16.64 -4.43
CA LYS A 260 -4.29 17.88 -4.11
C LYS A 260 -4.58 18.41 -2.68
N PRO A 261 -4.46 17.58 -1.64
CA PRO A 261 -4.61 18.04 -0.26
C PRO A 261 -3.47 18.99 0.12
N ASP A 262 -3.73 19.84 1.10
CA ASP A 262 -2.69 20.67 1.73
C ASP A 262 -1.63 19.78 2.42
N PRO A 263 -0.33 19.93 2.08
CA PRO A 263 0.75 19.17 2.73
C PRO A 263 0.81 19.31 4.25
N GLU A 264 0.47 20.48 4.82
CA GLU A 264 0.46 20.64 6.28
C GLU A 264 -0.69 19.86 6.93
N PHE A 265 -1.85 19.80 6.26
CA PHE A 265 -2.95 18.94 6.68
C PHE A 265 -2.55 17.45 6.65
N LEU A 266 -1.86 17.00 5.59
CA LEU A 266 -1.36 15.62 5.52
C LEU A 266 -0.40 15.29 6.66
N LYS A 267 0.52 16.19 6.95
CA LYS A 267 1.49 16.01 8.04
C LYS A 267 0.80 15.93 9.40
N GLU A 268 -0.21 16.76 9.63
CA GLU A 268 -1.01 16.74 10.85
C GLU A 268 -1.78 15.43 10.99
N ILE A 269 -2.58 15.07 9.98
CA ILE A 269 -3.48 13.91 10.06
C ILE A 269 -2.75 12.57 10.10
N THR A 270 -1.54 12.49 9.54
CA THR A 270 -0.70 11.29 9.57
C THR A 270 0.33 11.28 10.70
N GLY A 271 0.42 12.35 11.50
CA GLY A 271 1.46 12.50 12.52
C GLY A 271 2.89 12.53 11.94
N GLY A 272 3.04 13.01 10.70
CA GLY A 272 4.31 13.04 9.98
C GLY A 272 4.79 11.69 9.47
N ASP A 273 3.87 10.75 9.20
CA ASP A 273 4.21 9.45 8.63
C ASP A 273 4.89 9.59 7.26
N VAL A 274 5.76 8.62 6.94
CA VAL A 274 6.44 8.53 5.66
C VAL A 274 6.31 7.08 5.17
N PRO A 275 5.75 6.85 3.97
CA PRO A 275 5.51 5.49 3.47
C PRO A 275 6.80 4.73 3.20
N MET A 276 6.76 3.40 3.28
CA MET A 276 7.96 2.57 3.08
C MET A 276 8.58 2.72 1.69
N VAL A 277 7.79 2.91 0.63
CA VAL A 277 8.31 3.14 -0.73
C VAL A 277 9.22 4.38 -0.82
N ALA A 278 9.07 5.36 0.07
CA ALA A 278 9.93 6.54 0.10
C ALA A 278 11.21 6.36 0.94
N ARG A 279 11.33 5.24 1.66
CA ARG A 279 12.49 4.90 2.51
C ARG A 279 13.44 3.88 1.85
N MET A 280 13.08 3.39 0.67
CA MET A 280 13.80 2.38 -0.11
C MET A 280 14.29 2.96 -1.42
#